data_AF-A0AAD7BMA3-F1
#
_entry.id   AF-A0AAD7BMA3-F1
#
_cell.length_a   1.000
_cell.length_b   1.000
_cell.length_c   1.000
_cell.angle_alpha   90.00
_cell.angle_beta   90.00
_cell.angle_gamma   90.00
#
_symmetry.space_group_name_H-M   'P 1'
#
loop_
_entity.id
_entity.type
_entity.pdbx_description
1 polymer ?
#
loop_
_entity_poly.entity_id
_entity_poly.type
_entity_poly.pdbx_seq_one_letter_code
_entity_poly.pdbx_strand_id
1 'polypeptide(L)'
;MSCGICLEKLADPLCLPCGHVYCAHPCLSGLVATTSTDFTAECPTCREPFHTVRPELACLPKAFHKFALPSLRRLYLDLEPSHQSTLESRLAASEARIATLESDKDRLLRAGEQHAAAARAHSRGETEALRKVSSLQAELQRARTEASRAQDKAIDLAGRLVELRAEQQVTAGDLGDASAVIEDLKAKYSKLKRHCRSLEASGREEVEADSSSFVLKKRNSDVAGSSSDVQGSTPKRLRVIRPLPRGRSSLQTPITAPLLARLGAQGGLGSPFRSGE
;
A
#
# COMPACT_ATOMS: atom_id res chain seq x y z
N MET A 1 74.71 -23.93 -10.64
CA MET A 1 75.35 -23.90 -9.30
C MET A 1 75.25 -25.29 -8.69
N SER A 2 76.36 -25.88 -8.25
CA SER A 2 76.43 -27.20 -7.62
C SER A 2 76.79 -27.10 -6.14
N CYS A 3 76.39 -28.09 -5.35
CA CYS A 3 76.68 -28.17 -3.92
C CYS A 3 78.14 -28.63 -3.69
N GLY A 4 78.89 -27.95 -2.83
CA GLY A 4 80.27 -28.35 -2.51
C GLY A 4 80.42 -29.63 -1.68
N ILE A 5 79.31 -30.23 -1.20
CA ILE A 5 79.29 -31.44 -0.36
C ILE A 5 78.89 -32.67 -1.18
N CYS A 6 77.68 -32.67 -1.76
CA CYS A 6 77.20 -33.79 -2.60
C CYS A 6 77.59 -33.67 -4.07
N LEU A 7 78.13 -32.52 -4.51
CA LEU A 7 78.51 -32.24 -5.90
C LEU A 7 77.35 -32.25 -6.92
N GLU A 8 76.10 -32.36 -6.47
CA GLU A 8 74.89 -32.31 -7.30
C GLU A 8 74.31 -30.88 -7.42
N LYS A 9 73.25 -30.72 -8.24
CA LYS A 9 72.48 -29.46 -8.33
C LYS A 9 71.88 -29.13 -6.96
N LEU A 10 71.99 -27.86 -6.55
CA LEU A 10 71.48 -27.39 -5.27
C LEU A 10 69.97 -27.65 -5.14
N ALA A 11 69.58 -28.47 -4.18
CA ALA A 11 68.21 -28.68 -3.76
C ALA A 11 68.00 -27.92 -2.44
N ASP A 12 67.05 -26.97 -2.43
CA ASP A 12 66.76 -26.11 -1.28
C ASP A 12 68.03 -25.43 -0.72
N PRO A 13 68.65 -24.51 -1.50
CA PRO A 13 69.95 -23.96 -1.16
C PRO A 13 69.91 -23.10 0.11
N LEU A 14 70.80 -23.41 1.04
CA LEU A 14 71.08 -22.59 2.23
C LEU A 14 72.43 -21.90 2.05
N CYS A 15 72.46 -20.60 2.32
CA CYS A 15 73.67 -19.80 2.38
C CYS A 15 74.17 -19.69 3.82
N LEU A 16 75.45 -20.01 4.02
CA LEU A 16 76.20 -19.77 5.25
C LEU A 16 76.56 -18.28 5.41
N PRO A 17 76.91 -17.80 6.61
CA PRO A 17 77.31 -16.40 6.79
C PRO A 17 78.56 -16.02 6.00
N CYS A 18 79.43 -16.99 5.70
CA CYS A 18 80.60 -16.84 4.83
C CYS A 18 80.26 -16.76 3.33
N GLY A 19 78.98 -16.88 2.95
CA GLY A 19 78.51 -16.78 1.57
C GLY A 19 78.46 -18.10 0.79
N HIS A 20 79.06 -19.17 1.29
CA HIS A 20 79.01 -20.50 0.63
C HIS A 20 77.61 -21.12 0.71
N VAL A 21 77.23 -21.85 -0.34
CA VAL A 21 75.87 -22.38 -0.51
C VAL A 21 75.89 -23.90 -0.64
N TYR A 22 75.00 -24.57 0.10
CA TYR A 22 74.86 -26.03 0.11
C TYR A 22 73.38 -26.43 0.13
N CYS A 23 73.07 -27.70 -0.16
CA CYS A 23 71.71 -28.23 0.00
C CYS A 23 71.32 -28.24 1.49
N ALA A 24 70.09 -27.85 1.81
CA ALA A 24 69.56 -27.92 3.18
C ALA A 24 69.65 -29.34 3.74
N HIS A 25 69.20 -30.32 2.95
CA HIS A 25 69.20 -31.74 3.26
C HIS A 25 69.77 -32.55 2.09
N PRO A 26 70.54 -33.62 2.34
CA PRO A 26 71.12 -34.04 3.62
C PRO A 26 72.41 -33.29 3.98
N CYS A 27 72.93 -32.44 3.09
CA CYS A 27 74.28 -31.90 3.17
C CYS A 27 74.53 -31.05 4.42
N LEU A 28 73.81 -29.92 4.55
CA LEU A 28 74.04 -29.02 5.67
C LEU A 28 73.44 -29.55 6.97
N SER A 29 72.26 -30.18 6.91
CA SER A 29 71.66 -30.84 8.08
C SER A 29 72.54 -31.94 8.66
N GLY A 30 73.18 -32.74 7.79
CA GLY A 30 74.06 -33.82 8.19
C GLY A 30 75.35 -33.30 8.82
N LEU A 31 75.95 -32.26 8.23
CA LEU A 31 77.12 -31.58 8.79
C LEU A 31 76.84 -31.04 10.19
N VAL A 32 75.73 -30.31 10.35
CA VAL A 32 75.33 -29.77 11.65
C VAL A 32 75.12 -30.89 12.66
N ALA A 33 74.49 -31.99 12.27
CA ALA A 33 74.24 -33.12 13.17
C ALA A 33 75.53 -33.85 13.62
N THR A 34 76.57 -33.87 12.79
CA THR A 34 77.82 -34.62 13.07
C THR A 34 78.94 -33.78 13.67
N THR A 35 78.99 -32.48 13.36
CA THR A 35 80.11 -31.59 13.73
C THR A 35 79.76 -30.51 14.74
N SER A 36 78.48 -30.39 15.15
CA SER A 36 78.11 -29.34 16.09
C SER A 36 78.59 -29.62 17.51
N THR A 37 79.75 -29.08 17.85
CA THR A 37 80.17 -28.87 19.23
C THR A 37 79.76 -27.45 19.64
N ASP A 38 79.05 -27.32 20.76
CA ASP A 38 78.64 -26.02 21.33
C ASP A 38 77.88 -25.08 20.38
N PHE A 39 76.95 -25.64 19.59
CA PHE A 39 76.12 -24.88 18.64
C PHE A 39 76.89 -24.15 17.53
N THR A 40 78.16 -24.52 17.32
CA THR A 40 79.01 -24.01 16.25
C THR A 40 79.33 -25.13 15.27
N ALA A 41 79.41 -24.79 13.98
CA ALA A 41 79.85 -25.69 12.93
C ALA A 41 80.77 -24.93 11.97
N GLU A 42 81.59 -25.66 11.22
CA GLU A 42 82.54 -25.05 10.28
C GLU A 42 82.06 -25.18 8.84
N CYS A 43 82.29 -24.14 8.04
CA CYS A 43 82.01 -24.22 6.61
C CYS A 43 82.90 -25.28 5.93
N PRO A 44 82.36 -26.25 5.17
CA PRO A 44 83.16 -27.26 4.49
C PRO A 44 84.14 -26.72 3.43
N THR A 45 83.89 -25.52 2.92
CA THR A 45 84.72 -24.90 1.86
C THR A 45 85.80 -23.98 2.43
N CYS A 46 85.46 -23.05 3.32
CA CYS A 46 86.42 -22.08 3.87
C CYS A 46 86.84 -22.32 5.32
N ARG A 47 86.22 -23.31 6.00
CA ARG A 47 86.42 -23.62 7.43
C ARG A 47 86.12 -22.48 8.38
N GLU A 48 85.42 -21.45 7.91
CA GLU A 48 84.97 -20.36 8.76
C GLU A 48 83.88 -20.90 9.72
N PRO A 49 84.03 -20.71 11.05
CA PRO A 49 83.06 -21.16 12.02
C PRO A 49 81.78 -20.30 11.93
N PHE A 50 80.63 -20.93 12.08
CA PHE A 50 79.34 -20.27 12.13
C PHE A 50 78.46 -20.84 13.24
N HIS A 51 77.57 -20.00 13.77
CA HIS A 51 76.59 -20.42 14.78
C HIS A 51 75.38 -21.05 14.11
N THR A 52 75.02 -22.26 14.52
CA THR A 52 73.83 -22.95 13.99
C THR A 52 72.54 -22.47 14.67
N VAL A 53 72.65 -21.99 15.92
CA VAL A 53 71.50 -21.54 16.70
C VAL A 53 71.30 -20.03 16.56
N ARG A 54 70.02 -19.65 16.40
CA ARG A 54 69.59 -18.26 16.46
C ARG A 54 69.27 -17.91 17.93
N PRO A 55 69.85 -16.84 18.50
CA PRO A 55 69.48 -16.40 19.84
C PRO A 55 68.01 -15.98 19.89
N GLU A 56 67.34 -16.34 20.98
CA GLU A 56 65.97 -15.89 21.20
C GLU A 56 65.91 -14.37 21.37
N LEU A 57 64.96 -13.73 20.68
CA LEU A 57 64.77 -12.28 20.74
C LEU A 57 64.45 -11.79 22.16
N ALA A 58 63.90 -12.65 23.02
CA ALA A 58 63.61 -12.36 24.43
C ALA A 58 64.88 -12.08 25.25
N CYS A 59 66.01 -12.68 24.89
CA CYS A 59 67.29 -12.54 25.57
C CYS A 59 68.11 -11.34 25.07
N LEU A 60 67.61 -10.61 24.06
CA LEU A 60 68.29 -9.48 23.44
C LEU A 60 67.53 -8.17 23.70
N PRO A 61 68.22 -7.06 24.03
CA PRO A 61 67.58 -5.75 24.07
C PRO A 61 66.95 -5.39 22.72
N LYS A 62 65.78 -4.73 22.74
CA LYS A 62 64.98 -4.41 21.54
C LYS A 62 65.78 -3.70 20.43
N ALA A 63 66.78 -2.89 20.79
CA ALA A 63 67.66 -2.21 19.83
C ALA A 63 68.44 -3.17 18.90
N PHE A 64 68.71 -4.40 19.37
CA PHE A 64 69.48 -5.41 18.65
C PHE A 64 68.62 -6.42 17.87
N HIS A 65 67.30 -6.36 17.99
CA HIS A 65 66.39 -7.32 17.32
C HIS A 65 66.56 -7.33 15.81
N LYS A 66 66.83 -6.17 15.20
CA LYS A 66 67.10 -6.04 13.75
C LYS A 66 68.39 -6.72 13.28
N PHE A 67 69.33 -6.98 14.19
CA PHE A 67 70.61 -7.62 13.89
C PHE A 67 70.60 -9.13 14.19
N ALA A 68 69.55 -9.63 14.86
CA ALA A 68 69.32 -11.05 15.02
C ALA A 68 68.83 -11.65 13.70
N LEU A 69 69.76 -11.92 12.78
CA LEU A 69 69.50 -12.64 11.53
C LEU A 69 69.79 -14.14 11.72
N PRO A 70 69.05 -15.04 11.06
CA PRO A 70 69.39 -16.45 11.09
C PRO A 70 70.73 -16.65 10.37
N SER A 71 71.64 -17.40 10.98
CA SER A 71 72.96 -17.69 10.41
C SER A 71 72.86 -18.47 9.10
N LEU A 72 71.84 -19.33 8.99
CA LEU A 72 71.52 -20.10 7.79
C LEU A 72 70.36 -19.41 7.05
N ARG A 73 70.62 -18.87 5.86
CA ARG A 73 69.62 -18.17 5.04
C ARG A 73 69.17 -19.04 3.88
N ARG A 74 67.86 -19.27 3.74
CA ARG A 74 67.28 -19.91 2.55
C ARG A 74 67.45 -19.00 1.34
N LEU A 75 68.02 -19.54 0.28
CA LEU A 75 68.10 -18.91 -1.02
C LEU A 75 66.99 -19.45 -1.90
N TYR A 76 66.21 -18.55 -2.47
CA TYR A 76 65.29 -18.87 -3.55
C TYR A 76 66.03 -18.54 -4.84
N LEU A 77 66.71 -19.55 -5.38
CA LEU A 77 67.27 -19.44 -6.72
C LEU A 77 66.12 -19.58 -7.71
N ASP A 78 66.04 -18.67 -8.69
CA ASP A 78 65.09 -18.80 -9.78
C ASP A 78 65.30 -20.15 -10.45
N LEU A 79 64.34 -21.04 -10.22
CA LEU A 79 64.30 -22.37 -10.80
C LEU A 79 64.23 -22.20 -12.32
N GLU A 80 64.84 -23.16 -13.01
CA GLU A 80 64.95 -23.26 -14.47
C GLU A 80 63.79 -22.58 -15.24
N PRO A 81 64.05 -21.91 -16.38
CA PRO A 81 63.04 -21.16 -17.13
C PRO A 81 61.76 -21.96 -17.48
N SER A 82 61.82 -23.29 -17.47
CA SER A 82 60.66 -24.19 -17.60
C SER A 82 59.65 -24.10 -16.44
N HIS A 83 60.11 -23.92 -15.19
CA HIS A 83 59.22 -23.79 -14.03
C HIS A 83 58.61 -22.39 -13.96
N GLN A 84 59.37 -21.37 -14.32
CA GLN A 84 58.90 -19.98 -14.36
C GLN A 84 57.79 -19.80 -15.41
N SER A 85 57.98 -20.32 -16.63
CA SER A 85 56.95 -20.28 -17.69
C SER A 85 55.68 -21.07 -17.33
N THR A 86 55.80 -22.17 -16.59
CA THR A 86 54.64 -22.93 -16.10
C THR A 86 53.83 -22.12 -15.07
N LEU A 87 54.50 -21.43 -14.15
CA LEU A 87 53.85 -20.57 -13.15
C LEU A 87 53.19 -19.36 -13.81
N GLU A 88 53.87 -18.72 -14.75
CA GLU A 88 53.34 -17.60 -15.54
C GLU A 88 52.08 -18.01 -16.31
N SER A 89 52.10 -19.19 -16.95
CA SER A 89 50.93 -19.72 -17.66
C SER A 89 49.75 -19.98 -16.71
N ARG A 90 50.02 -20.50 -15.51
CA ARG A 90 48.98 -20.73 -14.48
C ARG A 90 48.43 -19.42 -13.94
N LEU A 91 49.28 -18.42 -13.75
CA LEU A 91 48.88 -17.08 -13.31
C LEU A 91 47.96 -16.46 -14.35
N ALA A 92 48.38 -16.41 -15.61
CA ALA A 92 47.58 -15.89 -16.72
C ALA A 92 46.23 -16.63 -16.85
N ALA A 93 46.22 -17.96 -16.72
CA ALA A 93 44.99 -18.74 -16.76
C ALA A 93 44.05 -18.42 -15.59
N SER A 94 44.59 -18.13 -14.40
CA SER A 94 43.81 -17.75 -13.24
C SER A 94 43.23 -16.34 -13.36
N GLU A 95 44.01 -15.39 -13.87
CA GLU A 95 43.58 -14.02 -14.12
C GLU A 95 42.48 -13.97 -15.18
N ALA A 96 42.64 -14.73 -16.28
CA ALA A 96 41.60 -14.87 -17.29
C ALA A 96 40.29 -15.43 -16.69
N ARG A 97 40.39 -16.41 -15.79
CA ARG A 97 39.21 -16.97 -15.11
C ARG A 97 38.54 -15.94 -14.20
N ILE A 98 39.31 -15.16 -13.45
CA ILE A 98 38.77 -14.09 -12.60
C ILE A 98 38.01 -13.08 -13.45
N ALA A 99 38.59 -12.63 -14.56
CA ALA A 99 37.93 -11.69 -15.47
C ALA A 99 36.59 -12.24 -16.01
N THR A 100 36.54 -13.53 -16.37
CA THR A 100 35.28 -14.17 -16.81
C THR A 100 34.23 -14.21 -15.70
N LEU A 101 34.63 -14.58 -14.48
CA LEU A 101 33.73 -14.66 -13.34
C LEU A 101 33.21 -13.28 -12.91
N GLU A 102 34.03 -12.24 -13.02
CA GLU A 102 33.59 -10.86 -12.76
C GLU A 102 32.53 -10.40 -13.77
N SER A 103 32.74 -10.68 -15.06
CA SER A 103 31.76 -10.40 -16.10
C SER A 103 30.44 -11.17 -15.89
N ASP A 104 30.53 -12.46 -15.54
CA ASP A 104 29.36 -13.29 -15.25
C ASP A 104 28.62 -12.82 -13.99
N LYS A 105 29.34 -12.45 -12.93
CA LYS A 105 28.77 -11.85 -11.72
C LYS A 105 27.98 -10.60 -12.06
N ASP A 106 28.55 -9.70 -12.85
CA ASP A 106 27.87 -8.46 -13.24
C ASP A 106 26.64 -8.75 -14.12
N ARG A 107 26.70 -9.76 -15.01
CA ARG A 107 25.55 -10.22 -15.78
C ARG A 107 24.43 -10.73 -14.87
N LEU A 108 24.77 -11.56 -13.88
CA LEU A 108 23.81 -12.12 -12.93
C LEU A 108 23.19 -11.04 -12.04
N LEU A 109 23.98 -10.07 -11.56
CA LEU A 109 23.47 -8.95 -10.78
C LEU A 109 22.45 -8.14 -11.59
N ARG A 110 22.78 -7.78 -12.84
CA ARG A 110 21.84 -7.07 -13.72
C ARG A 110 20.54 -7.85 -13.96
N ALA A 111 20.64 -9.15 -14.23
CA ALA A 111 19.45 -9.99 -14.40
C ALA A 111 18.61 -10.04 -13.11
N GLY A 112 19.26 -10.18 -11.95
CA GLY A 112 18.61 -10.16 -10.65
C GLY A 112 17.88 -8.85 -10.37
N GLU A 113 18.50 -7.71 -10.69
CA GLU A 113 17.87 -6.39 -10.56
C GLU A 113 16.63 -6.24 -11.46
N GLN A 114 16.70 -6.72 -12.71
CA GLN A 114 15.57 -6.72 -13.64
C GLN A 114 14.41 -7.57 -13.12
N HIS A 115 14.68 -8.80 -12.66
CA HIS A 115 13.65 -9.66 -12.09
C HIS A 115 13.05 -9.06 -10.81
N ALA A 116 13.88 -8.48 -9.94
CA ALA A 116 13.41 -7.81 -8.74
C ALA A 116 12.56 -6.57 -9.09
N ALA A 117 12.91 -5.82 -10.13
CA ALA A 117 12.12 -4.69 -10.60
C ALA A 117 10.77 -5.12 -11.17
N ALA A 118 10.74 -6.17 -12.00
CA ALA A 118 9.51 -6.76 -12.52
C ALA A 118 8.61 -7.26 -11.39
N ALA A 119 9.15 -8.01 -10.41
CA ALA A 119 8.40 -8.49 -9.26
C ALA A 119 7.79 -7.35 -8.44
N ARG A 120 8.55 -6.26 -8.22
CA ARG A 120 8.04 -5.05 -7.55
C ARG A 120 6.92 -4.39 -8.35
N ALA A 121 7.05 -4.31 -9.67
CA ALA A 121 6.01 -3.74 -10.53
C ALA A 121 4.72 -4.58 -10.47
N HIS A 122 4.83 -5.91 -10.55
CA HIS A 122 3.70 -6.82 -10.40
C HIS A 122 3.02 -6.68 -9.03
N SER A 123 3.79 -6.70 -7.95
CA SER A 123 3.25 -6.54 -6.59
C SER A 123 2.52 -5.19 -6.43
N ARG A 124 3.08 -4.09 -6.95
CA ARG A 124 2.39 -2.79 -6.95
C ARG A 124 1.09 -2.84 -7.73
N GLY A 125 1.12 -3.41 -8.94
CA GLY A 125 -0.07 -3.58 -9.78
C GLY A 125 -1.16 -4.39 -9.08
N GLU A 126 -0.80 -5.48 -8.40
CA GLU A 126 -1.73 -6.30 -7.61
C GLU A 126 -2.37 -5.50 -6.47
N THR A 127 -1.57 -4.77 -5.68
CA THR A 127 -2.11 -3.95 -4.58
C THR A 127 -3.05 -2.85 -5.10
N GLU A 128 -2.75 -2.26 -6.25
CA GLU A 128 -3.62 -1.26 -6.87
C GLU A 128 -4.92 -1.89 -7.39
N ALA A 129 -4.83 -3.06 -8.04
CA ALA A 129 -6.00 -3.80 -8.49
C ALA A 129 -6.91 -4.19 -7.31
N LEU A 130 -6.33 -4.67 -6.21
CA LEU A 130 -7.08 -5.01 -4.99
C LEU A 130 -7.76 -3.78 -4.37
N ARG A 131 -7.08 -2.63 -4.35
CA ARG A 131 -7.70 -1.36 -3.91
C ARG A 131 -8.87 -0.97 -4.80
N LYS A 132 -8.75 -1.11 -6.12
CA LYS A 132 -9.85 -0.83 -7.06
C LYS A 132 -11.03 -1.77 -6.83
N VAL A 133 -10.77 -3.08 -6.66
CA VAL A 133 -11.81 -4.06 -6.35
C VAL A 133 -12.53 -3.70 -5.05
N SER A 134 -11.79 -3.33 -3.99
CA SER A 134 -12.39 -2.91 -2.72
C SER A 134 -13.24 -1.64 -2.85
N SER A 135 -12.77 -0.64 -3.62
CA SER A 135 -13.54 0.58 -3.91
C SER A 135 -14.83 0.27 -4.65
N LEU A 136 -14.75 -0.52 -5.73
CA LEU A 136 -15.89 -0.91 -6.54
C LEU A 136 -16.89 -1.76 -5.74
N GLN A 137 -16.41 -2.65 -4.87
CA GLN A 137 -17.27 -3.40 -3.96
C GLN A 137 -18.01 -2.46 -3.00
N ALA A 138 -17.33 -1.46 -2.43
CA ALA A 138 -17.98 -0.48 -1.55
C ALA A 138 -19.05 0.34 -2.30
N GLU A 139 -18.77 0.78 -3.53
CA GLU A 139 -19.72 1.48 -4.39
C GLU A 139 -20.92 0.61 -4.72
N LEU A 140 -20.69 -0.64 -5.11
CA LEU A 140 -21.73 -1.61 -5.43
C LEU A 140 -22.62 -1.91 -4.22
N GLN A 141 -22.05 -2.01 -3.02
CA GLN A 141 -22.82 -2.16 -1.79
C GLN A 141 -23.68 -0.91 -1.49
N ARG A 142 -23.12 0.30 -1.67
CA ARG A 142 -23.90 1.54 -1.52
C ARG A 142 -25.07 1.58 -2.50
N ALA A 143 -24.81 1.33 -3.78
CA ALA A 143 -25.84 1.29 -4.82
C ALA A 143 -26.93 0.24 -4.51
N ARG A 144 -26.56 -0.95 -4.00
CA ARG A 144 -27.53 -1.97 -3.54
C ARG A 144 -28.39 -1.47 -2.38
N THR A 145 -27.79 -0.85 -1.36
CA THR A 145 -28.57 -0.32 -0.23
C THR A 145 -29.50 0.83 -0.64
N GLU A 146 -29.07 1.67 -1.58
CA GLU A 146 -29.88 2.75 -2.14
C GLU A 146 -31.05 2.20 -2.97
N ALA A 147 -30.79 1.18 -3.80
CA ALA A 147 -31.83 0.50 -4.56
C ALA A 147 -32.87 -0.16 -3.64
N SER A 148 -32.44 -0.84 -2.58
CA SER A 148 -33.35 -1.41 -1.57
C SER A 148 -34.22 -0.32 -0.93
N ARG A 149 -33.63 0.80 -0.49
CA ARG A 149 -34.39 1.92 0.09
C ARG A 149 -35.36 2.55 -0.90
N ALA A 150 -34.99 2.61 -2.18
CA ALA A 150 -35.88 3.12 -3.22
C ALA A 150 -37.05 2.16 -3.46
N GLN A 151 -36.79 0.85 -3.42
CA GLN A 151 -37.81 -0.20 -3.51
C GLN A 151 -38.79 -0.12 -2.34
N ASP A 152 -38.31 -0.02 -1.09
CA ASP A 152 -39.16 0.12 0.09
C ASP A 152 -40.08 1.35 -0.03
N LYS A 153 -39.52 2.50 -0.43
CA LYS A 153 -40.30 3.72 -0.67
C LYS A 153 -41.34 3.54 -1.78
N ALA A 154 -41.00 2.80 -2.84
CA ALA A 154 -41.94 2.52 -3.92
C ALA A 154 -43.11 1.66 -3.44
N ILE A 155 -42.84 0.67 -2.58
CA ILE A 155 -43.88 -0.15 -1.94
C ILE A 155 -44.76 0.73 -1.03
N ASP A 156 -44.18 1.58 -0.18
CA ASP A 156 -44.93 2.49 0.69
C ASP A 156 -45.81 3.47 -0.09
N LEU A 157 -45.29 4.01 -1.21
CA LEU A 157 -46.05 4.89 -2.09
C LEU A 157 -47.17 4.14 -2.80
N ALA A 158 -46.92 2.90 -3.26
CA ALA A 158 -47.94 2.06 -3.85
C ALA A 158 -49.08 1.76 -2.86
N GLY A 159 -48.75 1.48 -1.59
CA GLY A 159 -49.73 1.33 -0.51
C GLY A 159 -50.60 2.58 -0.34
N ARG A 160 -49.99 3.75 -0.21
CA ARG A 160 -50.72 5.03 -0.10
C ARG A 160 -51.61 5.32 -1.31
N LEU A 161 -51.19 4.94 -2.52
CA LEU A 161 -52.02 5.09 -3.72
C LEU A 161 -53.27 4.21 -3.67
N VAL A 162 -53.20 3.03 -3.07
CA VAL A 162 -54.37 2.15 -2.87
C VAL A 162 -55.33 2.78 -1.86
N GLU A 163 -54.82 3.28 -0.73
CA GLU A 163 -55.62 3.97 0.29
C GLU A 163 -56.35 5.20 -0.30
N LEU A 164 -55.61 6.09 -0.98
CA LEU A 164 -56.19 7.27 -1.62
C LEU A 164 -57.23 6.91 -2.69
N ARG A 165 -57.05 5.81 -3.42
CA ARG A 165 -58.06 5.33 -4.38
C ARG A 165 -59.34 4.86 -3.67
N ALA A 166 -59.21 4.18 -2.53
CA ALA A 166 -60.37 3.79 -1.74
C ALA A 166 -61.12 5.01 -1.20
N GLU A 167 -60.41 6.02 -0.69
CA GLU A 167 -61.00 7.29 -0.26
C GLU A 167 -61.70 8.04 -1.42
N GLN A 168 -61.09 8.08 -2.60
CA GLN A 168 -61.72 8.65 -3.80
C GLN A 168 -63.00 7.90 -4.18
N GLN A 169 -63.05 6.58 -4.02
CA GLN A 169 -64.24 5.80 -4.32
C GLN A 169 -65.37 6.07 -3.32
N VAL A 170 -65.06 6.18 -2.03
CA VAL A 170 -66.03 6.54 -0.98
C VAL A 170 -66.60 7.93 -1.24
N THR A 171 -65.74 8.93 -1.43
CA THR A 171 -66.17 10.31 -1.69
C THR A 171 -66.97 10.43 -3.00
N ALA A 172 -66.64 9.67 -4.03
CA ALA A 172 -67.45 9.60 -5.26
C ALA A 172 -68.84 9.01 -5.01
N GLY A 173 -68.95 8.00 -4.14
CA GLY A 173 -70.22 7.45 -3.68
C GLY A 173 -71.06 8.49 -2.94
N ASP A 174 -70.47 9.16 -1.94
CA ASP A 174 -71.14 10.21 -1.16
C ASP A 174 -71.65 11.37 -2.05
N LEU A 175 -70.87 11.78 -3.05
CA LEU A 175 -71.27 12.78 -4.04
C LEU A 175 -72.44 12.30 -4.91
N GLY A 176 -72.46 11.01 -5.26
CA GLY A 176 -73.57 10.37 -5.97
C GLY A 176 -74.86 10.41 -5.14
N ASP A 177 -74.78 10.04 -3.87
CA ASP A 177 -75.91 10.08 -2.94
C ASP A 177 -76.43 11.51 -2.73
N ALA A 178 -75.54 12.47 -2.51
CA ALA A 178 -75.90 13.88 -2.38
C ALA A 178 -76.58 14.42 -3.65
N SER A 179 -76.09 14.03 -4.83
CA SER A 179 -76.71 14.38 -6.12
C SER A 179 -78.12 13.83 -6.24
N ALA A 180 -78.35 12.56 -5.86
CA ALA A 180 -79.67 11.95 -5.85
C ALA A 180 -80.64 12.70 -4.92
N VAL A 181 -80.19 13.09 -3.71
CA VAL A 181 -80.98 13.91 -2.78
C VAL A 181 -81.34 15.27 -3.39
N ILE A 182 -80.39 15.92 -4.07
CA ILE A 182 -80.64 17.20 -4.74
C ILE A 182 -81.70 17.04 -5.84
N GLU A 183 -81.63 15.99 -6.66
CA GLU A 183 -82.62 15.73 -7.70
C GLU A 183 -84.00 15.42 -7.10
N ASP A 184 -84.08 14.64 -6.03
CA ASP A 184 -85.33 14.39 -5.30
C ASP A 184 -85.93 15.68 -4.73
N LEU A 185 -85.09 16.54 -4.13
CA LEU A 185 -85.52 17.84 -3.62
C LEU A 185 -85.99 18.76 -4.75
N LYS A 186 -85.31 18.80 -5.90
CA LYS A 186 -85.75 19.54 -7.09
C LYS A 186 -87.09 19.01 -7.59
N ALA A 187 -87.28 17.69 -7.63
CA ALA A 187 -88.55 17.07 -8.04
C ALA A 187 -89.69 17.46 -7.07
N LYS A 188 -89.45 17.37 -5.76
CA LYS A 188 -90.41 17.83 -4.73
C LYS A 188 -90.73 19.32 -4.88
N TYR A 189 -89.71 20.16 -5.05
CA TYR A 189 -89.89 21.60 -5.26
C TYR A 189 -90.68 21.90 -6.54
N SER A 190 -90.43 21.18 -7.64
CA SER A 190 -91.19 21.34 -8.89
C SER A 190 -92.68 20.97 -8.74
N LYS A 191 -92.99 19.94 -7.92
CA LYS A 191 -94.37 19.55 -7.58
C LYS A 191 -95.03 20.64 -6.73
N LEU A 192 -94.36 21.09 -5.67
CA LEU A 192 -94.85 22.16 -4.80
C LEU A 192 -95.08 23.46 -5.59
N LYS A 193 -94.14 23.82 -6.48
CA LYS A 193 -94.26 24.98 -7.37
C LYS A 193 -95.47 24.88 -8.32
N ARG A 194 -95.77 23.70 -8.85
CA ARG A 194 -96.99 23.46 -9.65
C ARG A 194 -98.25 23.58 -8.79
N HIS A 195 -98.23 23.06 -7.57
CA HIS A 195 -99.35 23.16 -6.63
C HIS A 195 -99.64 24.61 -6.23
N CYS A 196 -98.62 25.42 -5.88
CA CYS A 196 -98.79 26.85 -5.62
C CYS A 196 -99.39 27.58 -6.82
N ARG A 197 -98.90 27.31 -8.05
CA ARG A 197 -99.49 27.88 -9.28
C ARG A 197 -100.95 27.48 -9.48
N SER A 198 -101.32 26.25 -9.11
CA SER A 198 -102.71 25.77 -9.19
C SER A 198 -103.60 26.46 -8.16
N LEU A 199 -103.12 26.64 -6.92
CA LEU A 199 -103.83 27.37 -5.87
C LEU A 199 -103.96 28.86 -6.21
N GLU A 200 -102.94 29.46 -6.82
CA GLU A 200 -102.99 30.83 -7.34
C GLU A 200 -103.99 30.98 -8.49
N ALA A 201 -104.19 29.92 -9.30
CA ALA A 201 -105.18 29.89 -10.37
C ALA A 201 -106.61 29.69 -9.84
N SER A 202 -106.82 28.79 -8.87
CA SER A 202 -108.13 28.61 -8.22
C SER A 202 -108.50 29.77 -7.31
N GLY A 203 -107.53 30.40 -6.66
CA GLY A 203 -107.72 31.65 -5.91
C GLY A 203 -107.98 32.87 -6.80
N ARG A 204 -107.76 32.77 -8.12
CA ARG A 204 -108.23 33.77 -9.09
C ARG A 204 -109.69 33.53 -9.53
N GLU A 205 -110.25 32.34 -9.34
CA GLU A 205 -111.68 32.07 -9.61
C GLU A 205 -112.59 32.43 -8.42
N GLU A 206 -112.07 32.50 -7.18
CA GLU A 206 -112.85 32.93 -5.99
C GLU A 206 -112.67 34.41 -5.59
N VAL A 207 -111.90 35.21 -6.35
CA VAL A 207 -111.65 36.64 -6.04
C VAL A 207 -112.05 37.61 -7.19
N GLU A 208 -112.69 37.12 -8.26
CA GLU A 208 -113.39 37.98 -9.25
C GLU A 208 -114.90 38.13 -8.97
N ALA A 209 -115.29 38.15 -7.70
CA ALA A 209 -116.62 38.58 -7.25
C ALA A 209 -116.53 39.37 -5.94
N ASP A 210 -115.71 40.42 -5.92
CA ASP A 210 -116.08 41.72 -5.33
C ASP A 210 -114.92 42.69 -5.50
N SER A 211 -115.03 43.50 -6.56
CA SER A 211 -114.26 44.72 -6.67
C SER A 211 -114.80 45.72 -5.65
N SER A 212 -113.99 46.15 -4.69
CA SER A 212 -113.47 47.54 -4.68
C SER A 212 -113.05 48.04 -3.30
N SER A 213 -112.01 48.86 -3.35
CA SER A 213 -111.65 49.92 -2.42
C SER A 213 -110.93 49.51 -1.13
N PHE A 214 -109.60 49.69 -1.14
CA PHE A 214 -108.99 50.60 -0.18
C PHE A 214 -107.67 51.16 -0.73
N VAL A 215 -107.72 52.44 -1.12
CA VAL A 215 -106.55 53.30 -1.30
C VAL A 215 -105.86 53.42 0.05
N LEU A 216 -104.53 53.27 0.13
CA LEU A 216 -103.66 54.06 1.03
C LEU A 216 -102.16 53.88 0.73
N LYS A 217 -101.57 54.98 0.23
CA LYS A 217 -100.25 55.57 0.52
C LYS A 217 -98.98 54.70 0.60
N LYS A 218 -98.20 54.84 -0.47
CA LYS A 218 -96.73 55.00 -0.55
C LYS A 218 -96.02 55.40 0.76
N ARG A 219 -94.96 54.67 1.13
CA ARG A 219 -93.77 55.22 1.81
C ARG A 219 -92.51 54.59 1.24
N ASN A 220 -91.69 55.43 0.59
CA ASN A 220 -90.27 55.21 0.42
C ASN A 220 -89.60 55.22 1.80
N SER A 221 -88.62 54.35 1.97
CA SER A 221 -87.45 54.64 2.81
C SER A 221 -86.27 53.85 2.29
N ASP A 222 -85.40 54.54 1.56
CA ASP A 222 -83.97 54.31 1.65
C ASP A 222 -83.53 54.36 3.12
N VAL A 223 -82.58 53.53 3.52
CA VAL A 223 -81.36 53.97 4.22
C VAL A 223 -80.44 52.78 4.50
N ALA A 224 -79.17 53.06 4.25
CA ALA A 224 -77.99 52.26 4.38
C ALA A 224 -77.57 51.96 5.84
N GLY A 225 -76.58 51.06 5.95
CA GLY A 225 -75.65 50.95 7.06
C GLY A 225 -75.59 49.54 7.63
N SER A 226 -74.45 48.90 7.88
CA SER A 226 -73.04 49.28 7.80
C SER A 226 -72.25 48.00 8.16
N SER A 227 -71.26 47.60 7.37
CA SER A 227 -69.82 47.65 7.72
C SER A 227 -69.43 47.06 9.08
N SER A 228 -68.57 46.04 9.03
CA SER A 228 -67.24 46.18 9.63
C SER A 228 -66.21 45.37 8.83
N ASP A 229 -65.32 46.11 8.19
CA ASP A 229 -64.02 45.67 7.70
C ASP A 229 -63.12 45.17 8.85
N VAL A 230 -62.39 44.07 8.65
CA VAL A 230 -61.03 43.92 9.18
C VAL A 230 -60.11 43.32 8.11
N GLN A 231 -59.41 44.24 7.47
CA GLN A 231 -58.04 44.23 6.94
C GLN A 231 -57.18 42.94 6.99
N GLY A 232 -56.44 42.76 5.88
CA GLY A 232 -55.09 42.19 5.84
C GLY A 232 -55.05 40.72 5.42
N SER A 233 -54.11 40.21 4.62
CA SER A 233 -52.90 40.74 4.02
C SER A 233 -52.39 39.60 3.11
N THR A 234 -52.19 39.83 1.81
CA THR A 234 -50.97 39.27 1.19
C THR A 234 -49.82 40.16 1.69
N PRO A 235 -48.55 39.72 1.86
CA PRO A 235 -47.88 38.61 1.19
C PRO A 235 -47.05 37.71 2.15
N LYS A 236 -46.48 36.62 1.63
CA LYS A 236 -45.02 36.37 1.74
C LYS A 236 -44.67 35.10 0.96
N ARG A 237 -43.98 35.33 -0.16
CA ARG A 237 -42.93 34.44 -0.66
C ARG A 237 -42.12 33.93 0.54
N LEU A 238 -42.25 32.65 0.89
CA LEU A 238 -41.17 31.99 1.59
C LEU A 238 -40.06 31.77 0.58
N ARG A 239 -39.08 32.65 0.69
CA ARG A 239 -37.78 32.53 0.04
C ARG A 239 -37.23 31.14 0.32
N VAL A 240 -36.74 30.53 -0.75
CA VAL A 240 -35.65 29.57 -0.75
C VAL A 240 -34.65 29.90 0.36
N ILE A 241 -34.59 29.07 1.39
CA ILE A 241 -33.40 29.00 2.25
C ILE A 241 -32.46 28.04 1.55
N ARG A 242 -31.59 28.60 0.70
CA ARG A 242 -30.29 28.00 0.43
C ARG A 242 -29.47 28.15 1.72
N PRO A 243 -28.94 27.09 2.32
CA PRO A 243 -27.76 27.25 3.14
C PRO A 243 -26.59 27.60 2.21
N LEU A 244 -26.17 28.86 2.21
CA LEU A 244 -24.87 29.25 1.68
C LEU A 244 -23.79 29.01 2.75
N PRO A 245 -22.57 28.68 2.31
CA PRO A 245 -21.52 28.11 3.14
C PRO A 245 -20.88 29.17 4.03
N ARG A 246 -20.52 28.77 5.25
CA ARG A 246 -19.42 29.41 5.97
C ARG A 246 -18.27 28.42 6.06
N GLY A 247 -17.23 28.72 5.30
CA GLY A 247 -15.87 28.37 5.68
C GLY A 247 -15.46 29.15 6.93
N ARG A 248 -14.27 29.04 7.50
CA ARG A 248 -13.04 28.30 7.19
C ARG A 248 -12.12 28.66 8.36
N SER A 249 -11.63 27.70 9.14
CA SER A 249 -10.45 27.84 10.03
C SER A 249 -10.25 26.52 10.77
N SER A 250 -9.32 25.66 10.36
CA SER A 250 -7.87 25.71 10.65
C SER A 250 -7.53 25.40 12.12
N LEU A 251 -7.35 24.12 12.39
CA LEU A 251 -6.35 23.55 13.31
C LEU A 251 -5.79 22.37 12.51
N GLN A 252 -4.61 22.38 11.87
CA GLN A 252 -3.26 22.59 12.41
C GLN A 252 -3.16 22.20 13.88
N THR A 253 -2.80 20.95 14.15
CA THR A 253 -1.47 20.58 14.69
C THR A 253 -1.33 19.06 14.80
N PRO A 254 -0.10 18.54 14.94
CA PRO A 254 0.32 17.25 14.37
C PRO A 254 0.57 16.17 15.44
N ILE A 255 1.32 15.14 15.06
CA ILE A 255 2.09 14.21 15.92
C ILE A 255 1.17 13.09 16.45
N THR A 256 1.36 11.79 16.18
CA THR A 256 2.56 10.94 16.31
C THR A 256 2.39 9.65 15.48
N ALA A 257 3.36 9.33 14.62
CA ALA A 257 3.88 7.96 14.54
C ALA A 257 4.75 7.73 15.79
N PRO A 258 4.85 6.51 16.33
CA PRO A 258 5.91 5.61 15.90
C PRO A 258 5.44 4.13 15.96
N LEU A 259 6.10 3.09 15.46
CA LEU A 259 7.44 2.62 15.79
C LEU A 259 7.78 1.52 14.77
N LEU A 260 8.89 1.74 14.09
CA LEU A 260 9.87 0.71 13.72
C LEU A 260 10.09 -0.31 14.86
N ALA A 261 9.71 -1.56 14.64
CA ALA A 261 10.34 -2.69 15.32
C ALA A 261 11.29 -3.39 14.34
N ARG A 262 12.54 -2.92 14.38
CA ARG A 262 13.71 -3.74 14.00
C ARG A 262 13.76 -4.91 14.98
N LEU A 263 13.58 -6.13 14.49
CA LEU A 263 14.19 -7.30 15.10
C LEU A 263 15.16 -7.89 14.08
N GLY A 264 16.44 -7.67 14.35
CA GLY A 264 17.49 -8.51 13.82
C GLY A 264 17.40 -9.87 14.51
N ALA A 265 17.29 -10.93 13.72
CA ALA A 265 17.66 -12.28 14.14
C ALA A 265 18.80 -12.71 13.21
N GLN A 266 20.01 -12.64 13.74
CA GLN A 266 21.13 -13.46 13.29
C GLN A 266 20.98 -14.85 13.92
N GLY A 267 21.42 -15.88 13.18
CA GLY A 267 21.40 -17.30 13.56
C GLY A 267 20.43 -18.06 12.66
N GLY A 268 20.84 -18.89 11.70
CA GLY A 268 21.93 -19.88 11.75
C GLY A 268 21.30 -21.25 12.06
N LEU A 269 21.68 -22.28 11.29
CA LEU A 269 21.25 -23.69 11.35
C LEU A 269 19.91 -23.95 10.63
N GLY A 270 19.74 -24.89 9.70
CA GLY A 270 20.58 -25.91 9.10
C GLY A 270 19.70 -26.66 8.10
N SER A 271 20.22 -26.95 6.91
CA SER A 271 19.56 -27.76 5.89
C SER A 271 19.81 -29.25 6.17
N PRO A 272 18.81 -30.14 6.21
CA PRO A 272 19.07 -31.56 6.09
C PRO A 272 19.00 -31.94 4.61
N PHE A 273 20.18 -32.24 4.08
CA PHE A 273 20.41 -33.18 2.99
C PHE A 273 19.47 -34.39 3.16
N ARG A 274 18.65 -34.67 2.14
CA ARG A 274 17.90 -35.92 2.04
C ARG A 274 18.48 -36.70 0.86
N SER A 275 19.33 -37.66 1.20
CA SER A 275 19.74 -38.77 0.37
C SER A 275 18.65 -39.84 0.37
N GLY A 276 18.41 -40.43 -0.80
CA GLY A 276 17.61 -41.63 -1.08
C GLY A 276 17.71 -41.82 -2.59
N GLU A 277 18.57 -42.75 -3.04
CA GLU A 277 18.22 -44.15 -3.34
C GLU A 277 17.29 -44.26 -4.55
#